data_AF-A0AA42H962-F1
#
_entry.id   AF-A0AA42H962-F1
#
_cell.length_a   1.000
_cell.length_b   1.000
_cell.length_c   1.000
_cell.angle_alpha   90.00
_cell.angle_beta   90.00
_cell.angle_gamma   90.00
#
_symmetry.space_group_name_H-M   'P 1'
#
loop_
_entity.id
_entity.type
_entity.pdbx_description
1 polymer ?
#
loop_
_entity_poly.entity_id
_entity_poly.type
_entity_poly.pdbx_seq_one_letter_code
_entity_poly.pdbx_strand_id
1 'polypeptide(L)'
;MSEQTLKTSYDDDPIMFGFFMGCVRWALVEKRVMDEHRKQTGDKFSPASTAEARMIDHATGADIAFLQRFSDWVEENLFGSPDQIFGDDA
;
A
#
# COMPACT_ATOMS: atom_id res chain seq x y z
N MET A 1 4.74 -19.58 -11.47
CA MET A 1 4.16 -18.87 -10.32
C MET A 1 4.03 -17.42 -10.77
N SER A 2 2.82 -16.85 -10.83
CA SER A 2 2.70 -15.42 -11.14
C SER A 2 3.42 -14.63 -10.05
N GLU A 3 4.30 -13.73 -10.46
CA GLU A 3 4.85 -12.71 -9.58
C GLU A 3 3.69 -11.90 -9.02
N GLN A 4 3.49 -11.98 -7.71
CA GLN A 4 2.53 -11.13 -7.02
C GLN A 4 3.26 -9.81 -6.76
N THR A 5 3.06 -8.84 -7.64
CA THR A 5 3.58 -7.48 -7.49
C THR A 5 2.44 -6.54 -7.15
N LEU A 6 2.75 -5.49 -6.39
CA LEU A 6 1.81 -4.38 -6.20
C LEU A 6 1.58 -3.71 -7.56
N LYS A 7 0.33 -3.33 -7.81
CA LYS A 7 -0.05 -2.51 -8.96
C LYS A 7 -0.38 -1.11 -8.46
N THR A 8 0.21 -0.10 -9.06
CA THR A 8 0.04 1.30 -8.64
C THR A 8 -0.23 2.18 -9.85
N SER A 9 -0.77 3.38 -9.65
CA SER A 9 -0.95 4.31 -10.77
C SER A 9 0.37 4.87 -11.32
N TYR A 10 1.51 4.57 -10.69
CA TYR A 10 2.84 5.04 -11.09
C TYR A 10 3.70 3.95 -11.73
N ASP A 11 3.15 2.77 -12.02
CA ASP A 11 3.93 1.64 -12.55
C ASP A 11 4.70 1.97 -13.85
N ASP A 12 4.21 2.94 -14.63
CA ASP A 12 4.83 3.42 -15.88
C ASP A 12 5.86 4.57 -15.68
N ASP A 13 5.97 5.13 -14.47
CA ASP A 13 6.97 6.16 -14.10
C ASP A 13 7.85 5.65 -12.95
N PRO A 14 9.06 5.14 -13.24
CA PRO A 14 9.95 4.57 -12.23
C PRO A 14 10.35 5.53 -11.10
N ILE A 15 10.36 6.84 -11.37
CA ILE A 15 10.72 7.85 -10.37
C ILE A 15 9.56 8.05 -9.41
N MET A 16 8.36 8.27 -9.95
CA MET A 16 7.15 8.45 -9.14
C MET A 16 6.79 7.18 -8.38
N PHE A 17 6.96 6.00 -8.99
CA PHE A 17 6.83 4.71 -8.32
C PHE A 17 7.75 4.62 -7.09
N GLY A 18 9.02 5.02 -7.23
CA GLY A 18 9.98 5.00 -6.13
C GLY A 18 9.57 5.92 -4.97
N PHE A 19 9.10 7.14 -5.28
CA PHE A 19 8.60 8.07 -4.26
C PHE A 19 7.34 7.55 -3.57
N PHE A 20 6.39 7.03 -4.34
CA PHE A 20 5.15 6.47 -3.82
C PHE A 20 5.43 5.28 -2.89
N MET A 21 6.27 4.33 -3.31
CA MET A 21 6.67 3.20 -2.47
C MET A 21 7.42 3.62 -1.21
N GLY A 22 8.20 4.70 -1.28
CA GLY A 22 8.80 5.34 -0.09
C GLY A 22 7.74 5.85 0.89
N CYS A 23 6.69 6.49 0.38
CA CYS A 23 5.55 6.97 1.16
C CYS A 23 4.78 5.81 1.79
N VAL A 24 4.42 4.77 1.03
CA VAL A 24 3.75 3.56 1.53
C VAL A 24 4.56 2.91 2.65
N ARG A 25 5.89 2.78 2.49
CA ARG A 25 6.76 2.21 3.52
C ARG A 25 6.77 3.04 4.81
N TRP A 26 6.82 4.36 4.70
CA TRP A 26 6.73 5.25 5.86
C TRP A 26 5.36 5.16 6.53
N ALA A 27 4.28 5.18 5.75
CA ALA A 27 2.89 5.11 6.20
C ALA A 27 2.61 3.81 6.99
N LEU A 28 3.19 2.68 6.56
CA LEU A 28 3.07 1.38 7.25
C LEU A 28 3.57 1.40 8.70
N VAL A 29 4.57 2.21 9.02
CA VAL A 29 5.17 2.28 10.36
C VAL A 29 4.68 3.48 11.18
N GLU A 30 4.00 4.43 10.54
CA GLU A 30 3.41 5.58 11.20
C GLU A 30 2.07 5.21 11.85
N LYS A 31 2.06 5.18 13.19
CA LYS A 31 0.90 4.73 13.97
C LYS A 31 -0.37 5.50 13.63
N ARG A 32 -0.27 6.83 13.48
CA ARG A 32 -1.45 7.67 13.21
C ARG A 32 -2.09 7.33 11.87
N VAL A 33 -1.27 7.07 10.86
CA VAL A 33 -1.72 6.71 9.51
C VAL A 33 -2.36 5.33 9.52
N MET A 34 -1.70 4.35 10.13
CA MET A 34 -2.25 2.99 10.25
C MET A 34 -3.56 2.94 11.04
N ASP A 35 -3.67 3.69 12.14
CA ASP A 35 -4.90 3.78 12.94
C ASP A 35 -6.05 4.37 12.11
N GLU A 36 -5.81 5.44 11.35
CA GLU A 36 -6.83 6.07 10.53
C GLU A 36 -7.24 5.18 9.35
N HIS A 37 -6.27 4.55 8.66
CA HIS A 37 -6.56 3.54 7.64
C HIS A 37 -7.50 2.46 8.19
N ARG A 38 -7.14 1.83 9.32
CA ARG A 38 -7.94 0.76 9.93
C ARG A 38 -9.33 1.24 10.36
N LYS A 39 -9.45 2.47 10.83
CA LYS A 39 -10.72 3.08 11.22
C LYS A 39 -11.63 3.32 10.01
N GLN A 40 -11.09 3.73 8.87
CA GLN A 40 -11.86 4.00 7.66
C GLN A 40 -12.22 2.72 6.90
N THR A 41 -11.28 1.80 6.75
CA THR A 41 -11.45 0.59 5.92
C THR A 41 -11.97 -0.61 6.71
N GLY A 42 -11.82 -0.59 8.04
CA GLY A 42 -12.09 -1.76 8.88
C GLY A 42 -11.10 -2.89 8.69
N ASP A 43 -9.96 -2.66 8.02
CA ASP A 43 -8.93 -3.68 7.79
C ASP A 43 -8.35 -4.16 9.14
N LYS A 44 -8.31 -5.47 9.32
CA LYS A 44 -7.82 -6.14 10.54
C LYS A 44 -6.59 -6.99 10.30
N PHE A 45 -6.07 -7.03 9.07
CA PHE A 45 -4.89 -7.79 8.76
C PHE A 45 -3.73 -7.33 9.64
N SER A 46 -3.01 -8.31 10.16
CA SER A 46 -1.77 -8.13 10.89
C SER A 46 -0.88 -9.30 10.54
N PRO A 47 0.39 -9.06 10.13
CA PRO A 47 1.31 -10.15 9.79
C PRO A 47 1.44 -11.13 10.94
N ALA A 48 1.52 -12.41 10.64
CA ALA A 48 1.69 -13.41 11.69
C ALA A 48 3.01 -13.24 12.47
N SER A 49 2.98 -13.60 13.75
CA SER A 49 4.12 -13.43 14.66
C SER A 49 5.21 -14.49 14.48
N THR A 50 4.85 -15.70 14.03
CA THR A 50 5.80 -16.80 13.78
C THR A 50 6.27 -16.84 12.34
N ALA A 51 7.43 -17.46 12.09
CA ALA A 51 7.99 -17.55 10.75
C ALA A 51 7.12 -18.43 9.83
N GLU A 52 6.65 -19.56 10.33
CA GLU A 52 5.82 -20.52 9.60
C GLU A 52 4.49 -19.89 9.18
N ALA A 53 3.86 -19.12 10.08
CA ALA A 53 2.62 -18.44 9.78
C ALA A 53 2.82 -17.29 8.78
N ARG A 54 3.96 -16.57 8.82
CA ARG A 54 4.29 -15.60 7.76
C ARG A 54 4.51 -16.25 6.40
N MET A 55 5.09 -17.45 6.37
CA MET A 55 5.21 -18.21 5.12
C MET A 55 3.84 -18.62 4.58
N ILE A 56 2.87 -18.92 5.47
CA ILE A 56 1.48 -19.19 5.07
C ILE A 56 0.82 -17.90 4.56
N ASP A 57 0.96 -16.77 5.25
CA ASP A 57 0.45 -15.46 4.79
C ASP A 57 0.97 -15.16 3.37
N HIS A 58 2.27 -15.37 3.15
CA HIS A 58 2.89 -15.18 1.83
C HIS A 58 2.40 -16.19 0.78
N ALA A 59 2.33 -17.48 1.12
CA ALA A 59 1.89 -18.52 0.21
C ALA A 59 0.40 -18.38 -0.18
N THR A 60 -0.41 -17.81 0.71
CA THR A 60 -1.83 -17.50 0.46
C THR A 60 -2.01 -16.14 -0.21
N GLY A 61 -0.98 -15.29 -0.24
CA GLY A 61 -1.04 -13.92 -0.75
C GLY A 61 -1.80 -12.95 0.15
N ALA A 62 -2.04 -13.31 1.42
CA ALA A 62 -2.76 -12.47 2.37
C ALA A 62 -1.98 -11.18 2.69
N ASP A 63 -0.66 -11.27 2.74
CA ASP A 63 0.26 -10.14 2.91
C ASP A 63 0.18 -9.16 1.74
N ILE A 64 0.28 -9.65 0.51
CA ILE A 64 0.21 -8.80 -0.69
C ILE A 64 -1.19 -8.24 -0.89
N ALA A 65 -2.24 -9.00 -0.62
CA ALA A 65 -3.60 -8.48 -0.69
C ALA A 65 -3.80 -7.32 0.30
N PHE A 66 -3.22 -7.39 1.50
CA PHE A 66 -3.21 -6.27 2.42
C PHE A 66 -2.38 -5.10 1.90
N LEU A 67 -1.15 -5.35 1.43
CA LEU A 67 -0.28 -4.31 0.91
C LEU A 67 -0.90 -3.57 -0.27
N GLN A 68 -1.64 -4.26 -1.14
CA GLN A 68 -2.39 -3.65 -2.24
C GLN A 68 -3.50 -2.72 -1.73
N ARG A 69 -4.38 -3.21 -0.85
CA ARG A 69 -5.45 -2.37 -0.28
C ARG A 69 -4.88 -1.16 0.47
N PHE A 70 -3.77 -1.35 1.17
CA PHE A 70 -3.12 -0.27 1.89
C PHE A 70 -2.46 0.74 0.95
N SER A 71 -1.78 0.28 -0.12
CA SER A 71 -1.21 1.18 -1.12
C SER A 71 -2.29 1.99 -1.81
N ASP A 72 -3.40 1.36 -2.22
CA ASP A 72 -4.53 2.04 -2.85
C ASP A 72 -5.05 3.17 -1.93
N TRP A 73 -5.24 2.88 -0.65
CA TRP A 73 -5.68 3.89 0.33
C TRP A 73 -4.65 5.02 0.52
N VAL A 74 -3.35 4.72 0.56
CA VAL A 74 -2.28 5.72 0.68
C VAL A 74 -2.25 6.63 -0.56
N GLU A 75 -2.43 6.05 -1.74
CA GLU A 75 -2.49 6.79 -3.00
C GLU A 75 -3.65 7.80 -2.97
N GLU A 76 -4.84 7.35 -2.58
CA GLU A 76 -6.04 8.19 -2.54
C GLU A 76 -6.00 9.27 -1.44
N ASN A 77 -5.42 8.97 -0.27
CA ASN A 77 -5.61 9.80 0.93
C ASN A 77 -4.39 10.62 1.36
N LEU A 78 -3.19 10.25 0.92
CA LEU A 78 -1.94 10.89 1.40
C LEU A 78 -1.08 11.41 0.27
N PHE A 79 -0.89 10.62 -0.78
CA PHE A 79 -0.02 10.99 -1.87
C PHE A 79 -0.76 11.84 -2.90
N GLY A 80 -2.01 11.49 -3.19
CA GLY A 80 -2.83 12.07 -4.25
C GLY A 80 -2.59 11.35 -5.58
N SER A 81 -3.65 11.08 -6.34
CA SER A 81 -3.50 10.54 -7.71
C SER A 81 -2.87 11.58 -8.64
N PRO A 82 -2.18 11.18 -9.72
CA PRO A 82 -1.62 12.12 -10.71
C PRO A 82 -2.61 13.20 -11.16
N ASP A 83 -3.88 12.83 -11.35
CA ASP A 83 -4.94 13.75 -11.76
C ASP A 83 -5.25 14.84 -10.71
N GLN A 84 -5.03 14.55 -9.42
CA GLN A 84 -5.22 15.51 -8.32
C GLN A 84 -3.98 16.38 -8.05
N ILE A 85 -2.80 15.92 -8.47
CA ILE A 85 -1.54 16.66 -8.33
C ILE A 85 -1.32 17.57 -9.54
N PHE A 86 -1.82 17.18 -10.73
CA PHE A 86 -1.55 17.85 -12.00
C PHE A 86 -2.78 18.51 -12.68
N GLY A 87 -3.96 18.57 -12.05
CA GLY A 87 -5.10 19.38 -12.53
C GLY A 87 -5.90 19.97 -11.35
N ASP A 88 -6.36 21.23 -11.32
CA ASP A 88 -6.57 22.25 -12.36
C ASP A 88 -5.57 23.42 -12.29
N ASP A 89 -4.70 23.57 -13.29
CA ASP A 89 -4.17 24.86 -13.77
C ASP A 89 -3.37 24.63 -15.08
N ALA A 90 -4.11 24.35 -16.16
CA ALA A 90 -3.63 24.39 -17.55
C ALA A 90 -4.58 25.23 -18.40
#